data_AF-A0A3S5A335-F1
#
_entry.id   AF-A0A3S5A335-F1
#
_cell.length_a   1.000
_cell.length_b   1.000
_cell.length_c   1.000
_cell.angle_alpha   90.00
_cell.angle_beta   90.00
_cell.angle_gamma   90.00
#
_symmetry.space_group_name_H-M   'P 1'
#
loop_
_entity.id
_entity.type
_entity.pdbx_description
1 polymer ?
#
loop_
_entity_poly.entity_id
_entity_poly.type
_entity_poly.pdbx_seq_one_letter_code
_entity_poly.pdbx_strand_id
1 'polypeptide(L)'
;MKDFEPFRSLWTSVSEWLKTQEMVMNDPLNSVDAEHVERMVSDCYRVMHKSVKHFAELTGVSDVCNQIKMAIEEFKPFIPLIQGLRNPGMRSRHWELLSQELGINLVPKATLTFAKCLEMQLQVSKTHYPLRSVSLYGGIMLCKFGSFLLTWLHLQTLYKRVIPRYTYVIVA
;
A
#
# COMPACT_ATOMS: atom_id res chain seq x y z
N MET A 1 -17.93 -24.82 -11.73
CA MET A 1 -17.66 -23.38 -11.48
C MET A 1 -16.92 -23.11 -10.16
N LYS A 2 -16.91 -24.02 -9.17
CA LYS A 2 -16.18 -23.81 -7.89
C LYS A 2 -14.65 -23.74 -8.05
N ASP A 3 -14.10 -24.35 -9.10
CA ASP A 3 -12.65 -24.42 -9.32
C ASP A 3 -12.03 -23.10 -9.80
N PHE A 4 -12.85 -22.15 -10.28
CA PHE A 4 -12.39 -20.84 -10.75
C PHE A 4 -12.40 -19.76 -9.66
N GLU A 5 -13.18 -19.97 -8.58
CA GLU A 5 -13.36 -19.00 -7.51
C GLU A 5 -12.04 -18.55 -6.84
N PRO A 6 -11.07 -19.45 -6.58
CA PRO A 6 -9.78 -19.06 -6.00
C PRO A 6 -8.97 -18.13 -6.89
N PHE A 7 -9.02 -18.33 -8.21
CA PHE A 7 -8.34 -17.47 -9.18
C PHE A 7 -9.01 -16.11 -9.25
N ARG A 8 -10.35 -16.06 -9.29
CA ARG A 8 -11.10 -14.81 -9.27
C ARG A 8 -10.78 -14.00 -8.02
N SER A 9 -10.83 -14.62 -6.84
CA SER A 9 -10.52 -13.97 -5.57
C SER A 9 -9.09 -13.42 -5.56
N LEU A 10 -8.11 -14.20 -6.01
CA LEU A 10 -6.72 -13.76 -6.15
C LEU A 10 -6.62 -12.50 -7.02
N TRP A 11 -7.07 -12.56 -8.28
CA TRP A 11 -6.84 -11.46 -9.22
C TRP A 11 -7.66 -10.21 -8.91
N THR A 12 -8.83 -10.37 -8.29
CA THR A 12 -9.64 -9.24 -7.81
C THR A 12 -8.91 -8.53 -6.68
N SER A 13 -8.44 -9.28 -5.67
CA SER A 13 -7.68 -8.69 -4.55
C SER A 13 -6.34 -8.09 -4.98
N VAL A 14 -5.64 -8.68 -5.96
CA VAL A 14 -4.42 -8.08 -6.54
C VAL A 14 -4.76 -6.75 -7.22
N SER A 15 -5.83 -6.71 -8.02
CA SER A 15 -6.24 -5.46 -8.68
C SER A 15 -6.64 -4.39 -7.67
N GLU A 16 -7.36 -4.75 -6.61
CA GLU A 16 -7.77 -3.84 -5.55
C GLU A 16 -6.56 -3.30 -4.78
N TRP A 17 -5.61 -4.17 -4.44
CA TRP A 17 -4.35 -3.79 -3.80
C TRP A 17 -3.59 -2.76 -4.64
N LEU A 18 -3.39 -3.04 -5.93
CA LEU A 18 -2.64 -2.15 -6.82
C LEU A 18 -3.32 -0.78 -6.95
N LYS A 19 -4.64 -0.75 -7.14
CA LYS A 19 -5.41 0.51 -7.21
C LYS A 19 -5.34 1.29 -5.90
N THR A 20 -5.47 0.61 -4.76
CA THR A 20 -5.39 1.25 -3.45
C THR A 20 -4.01 1.86 -3.22
N GLN A 21 -2.95 1.14 -3.57
CA GLN A 21 -1.58 1.62 -3.42
C GLN A 21 -1.31 2.83 -4.32
N GLU A 22 -1.78 2.80 -5.58
CA GLU A 22 -1.67 3.93 -6.51
C GLU A 22 -2.44 5.16 -6.01
N MET A 23 -3.70 4.98 -5.61
CA MET A 23 -4.54 6.04 -5.07
C MET A 23 -3.89 6.68 -3.84
N VAL A 24 -3.45 5.90 -2.86
CA VAL A 24 -2.83 6.45 -1.64
C VAL A 24 -1.60 7.29 -1.99
N MET A 25 -0.78 6.84 -2.94
CA MET A 25 0.46 7.53 -3.29
C MET A 25 0.23 8.81 -4.09
N ASN A 26 -0.71 8.79 -5.03
CA ASN A 26 -0.82 9.82 -6.07
C ASN A 26 -2.01 10.77 -5.87
N ASP A 27 -3.07 10.33 -5.19
CA ASP A 27 -4.23 11.19 -4.98
C ASP A 27 -3.93 12.22 -3.89
N PRO A 28 -4.61 13.39 -3.95
CA PRO A 28 -4.64 14.33 -2.85
C PRO A 28 -4.92 13.63 -1.53
N LEU A 29 -4.12 13.92 -0.50
CA LEU A 29 -4.29 13.29 0.79
C LEU A 29 -5.71 13.50 1.32
N ASN A 30 -6.36 14.62 1.01
CA ASN A 30 -7.74 14.89 1.43
C ASN A 30 -8.81 13.96 0.84
N SER A 31 -8.57 13.24 -0.25
CA SER A 31 -9.50 12.26 -0.84
C SER A 31 -9.27 10.84 -0.34
N VAL A 32 -8.15 10.56 0.33
CA VAL A 32 -7.82 9.22 0.84
C VAL A 32 -8.67 8.91 2.08
N ASP A 33 -9.36 7.78 2.10
CA ASP A 33 -10.02 7.24 3.29
C ASP A 33 -9.08 6.26 3.99
N ALA A 34 -8.51 6.67 5.12
CA ALA A 34 -7.52 5.89 5.85
C ALA A 34 -8.10 4.60 6.49
N GLU A 35 -9.38 4.60 6.87
CA GLU A 35 -10.05 3.43 7.43
C GLU A 35 -10.36 2.41 6.33
N HIS A 36 -10.78 2.90 5.16
CA HIS A 36 -10.93 2.05 3.98
C HIS A 36 -9.58 1.42 3.58
N VAL A 37 -8.51 2.19 3.52
CA VAL A 37 -7.16 1.68 3.18
C VAL A 37 -6.72 0.57 4.14
N GLU A 38 -6.87 0.76 5.46
CA GLU A 38 -6.51 -0.26 6.45
C GLU A 38 -7.28 -1.59 6.25
N ARG A 39 -8.60 -1.49 6.01
CA ARG A 39 -9.45 -2.65 5.75
C ARG A 39 -9.03 -3.37 4.46
N MET A 40 -8.85 -2.62 3.38
CA MET A 40 -8.41 -3.16 2.08
C MET A 40 -7.06 -3.87 2.17
N VAL A 41 -6.10 -3.28 2.87
CA VAL A 41 -4.77 -3.87 3.09
C VAL A 41 -4.89 -5.18 3.87
N SER A 42 -5.69 -5.18 4.94
CA SER A 42 -5.89 -6.36 5.79
C SER A 42 -6.59 -7.50 5.04
N ASP A 43 -7.61 -7.19 4.25
CA ASP A 43 -8.35 -8.16 3.45
C ASP A 43 -7.48 -8.74 2.32
N CYS A 44 -6.78 -7.89 1.57
CA CYS A 44 -5.86 -8.33 0.52
C CYS A 44 -4.76 -9.24 1.08
N TYR A 45 -4.19 -8.88 2.25
CA TYR A 45 -3.19 -9.72 2.92
C TYR A 45 -3.74 -11.11 3.25
N ARG A 46 -4.96 -11.18 3.80
CA ARG A 46 -5.62 -12.45 4.14
C ARG A 46 -5.87 -13.30 2.90
N VAL A 47 -6.31 -12.71 1.79
CA VAL A 47 -6.50 -13.42 0.53
C VAL A 47 -5.17 -13.95 0.02
N MET A 48 -4.13 -13.12 -0.09
CA MET A 48 -2.81 -13.56 -0.55
C MET A 48 -2.23 -14.68 0.31
N HIS A 49 -2.34 -14.58 1.64
CA HIS A 49 -1.86 -15.61 2.55
C HIS A 49 -2.54 -16.98 2.31
N LYS A 50 -3.84 -16.99 1.99
CA LYS A 50 -4.57 -18.20 1.61
C LYS A 50 -4.19 -18.67 0.20
N SER A 51 -4.09 -17.75 -0.75
CA SER A 51 -3.77 -18.03 -2.16
C SER A 51 -2.39 -18.66 -2.34
N VAL A 52 -1.37 -18.24 -1.59
CA VAL A 52 -0.03 -18.86 -1.61
C VAL A 52 -0.11 -20.37 -1.33
N LYS A 53 -0.90 -20.77 -0.32
CA LYS A 53 -1.07 -22.18 0.04
C LYS A 53 -1.92 -22.93 -0.98
N HIS A 54 -2.97 -22.28 -1.47
CA HIS A 54 -3.89 -22.90 -2.43
C HIS A 54 -3.23 -23.17 -3.79
N PHE A 55 -2.34 -22.28 -4.23
CA PHE A 55 -1.64 -22.39 -5.51
C PHE A 55 -0.21 -22.94 -5.37
N ALA A 56 0.11 -23.67 -4.30
CA ALA A 56 1.46 -24.18 -4.06
C ALA A 56 2.02 -25.03 -5.22
N GLU A 57 1.16 -25.83 -5.86
CA GLU A 57 1.51 -26.67 -7.03
C GLU A 57 1.66 -25.85 -8.33
N LEU A 58 1.19 -24.61 -8.35
CA LEU A 58 1.30 -23.67 -9.47
C LEU A 58 2.33 -22.60 -9.13
N THR A 59 3.61 -22.98 -9.20
CA THR A 59 4.77 -22.15 -8.78
C THR A 59 4.68 -20.70 -9.27
N GLY A 60 4.40 -20.47 -10.56
CA GLY A 60 4.28 -19.12 -11.10
C GLY A 60 3.17 -18.27 -10.48
N VAL A 61 2.04 -18.87 -10.10
CA VAL A 61 0.93 -18.16 -9.43
C VAL A 61 1.25 -17.95 -7.95
N SER A 62 1.84 -18.95 -7.29
CA SER A 62 2.26 -18.86 -5.89
C SER A 62 3.32 -17.77 -5.70
N ASP A 63 4.27 -17.64 -6.63
CA ASP A 63 5.31 -16.60 -6.60
C ASP A 63 4.71 -15.20 -6.69
N VAL A 64 3.71 -14.99 -7.55
CA VAL A 64 2.98 -13.71 -7.62
C VAL A 64 2.25 -13.43 -6.31
N CYS A 65 1.59 -14.43 -5.72
CA CYS A 65 0.91 -14.28 -4.43
C CYS A 65 1.90 -13.89 -3.32
N ASN A 66 3.08 -14.50 -3.29
CA ASN A 66 4.14 -14.20 -2.32
C ASN A 66 4.70 -12.78 -2.52
N GLN A 67 4.96 -12.37 -3.76
CA GLN A 67 5.42 -11.02 -4.07
C GLN A 67 4.43 -9.95 -3.61
N ILE A 68 3.14 -10.12 -3.92
CA ILE A 68 2.10 -9.18 -3.48
C ILE A 68 1.95 -9.20 -1.96
N LYS A 69 1.99 -10.38 -1.33
CA LYS A 69 1.95 -10.50 0.14
C LYS A 69 3.10 -9.72 0.79
N MET A 70 4.32 -9.85 0.29
CA MET A 70 5.49 -9.13 0.81
C MET A 70 5.34 -7.62 0.62
N ALA A 71 4.89 -7.17 -0.56
CA ALA A 71 4.64 -5.74 -0.81
C ALA A 71 3.59 -5.17 0.16
N ILE A 72 2.55 -5.94 0.48
CA ILE A 72 1.56 -5.56 1.48
C ILE A 72 2.18 -5.48 2.88
N GLU A 73 3.02 -6.46 3.26
CA GLU A 73 3.73 -6.44 4.55
C GLU A 73 4.64 -5.23 4.71
N GLU A 74 5.35 -4.86 3.64
CA GLU A 74 6.21 -3.66 3.60
C GLU A 74 5.41 -2.35 3.65
N PHE A 75 4.15 -2.35 3.21
CA PHE A 75 3.28 -1.18 3.25
C PHE A 75 2.58 -0.98 4.60
N LYS A 76 2.30 -2.04 5.36
CA LYS A 76 1.58 -1.96 6.65
C LYS A 76 2.12 -0.90 7.63
N PRO A 77 3.45 -0.70 7.79
CA PRO A 77 3.99 0.35 8.65
C PRO A 77 3.55 1.78 8.30
N PHE A 78 3.08 2.02 7.06
CA PHE A 78 2.60 3.33 6.62
C PHE A 78 1.15 3.64 7.02
N ILE A 79 0.36 2.63 7.39
CA ILE A 79 -1.07 2.80 7.72
C ILE A 79 -1.27 3.79 8.88
N PRO A 80 -0.56 3.70 10.02
CA PRO A 80 -0.74 4.65 11.11
C PRO A 80 -0.37 6.09 10.72
N LEU A 81 0.62 6.26 9.85
CA LEU A 81 1.00 7.58 9.33
C LEU A 81 -0.11 8.16 8.45
N ILE A 82 -0.68 7.35 7.54
CA ILE A 82 -1.82 7.76 6.70
C ILE A 82 -3.00 8.17 7.60
N GLN A 83 -3.34 7.37 8.62
CA GLN A 83 -4.40 7.69 9.57
C GLN A 83 -4.12 8.98 10.35
N GLY A 84 -2.89 9.18 10.81
CA GLY A 84 -2.47 10.38 11.52
C GLY A 84 -2.64 11.64 10.68
N LEU A 85 -2.16 11.60 9.43
CA LEU A 85 -2.28 12.72 8.49
C LEU A 85 -3.72 13.00 8.04
N ARG A 86 -4.58 11.96 8.04
CA ARG A 86 -6.00 12.04 7.69
C ARG A 86 -6.94 12.31 8.86
N ASN A 87 -6.39 12.46 10.06
CA ASN A 87 -7.21 12.72 11.23
C ASN A 87 -7.96 14.07 11.06
N PRO A 88 -9.31 14.10 11.11
CA PRO A 88 -10.09 15.33 10.97
C PRO A 88 -9.82 16.33 12.10
N GLY A 89 -9.20 15.89 13.20
CA GLY A 89 -8.68 16.74 14.27
C GLY A 89 -7.38 17.48 13.95
N MET A 90 -6.78 17.27 12.77
CA MET A 90 -5.59 18.01 12.34
C MET A 90 -5.92 19.48 12.09
N ARG A 91 -5.21 20.37 12.79
CA ARG A 91 -5.34 21.84 12.73
C ARG A 91 -4.00 22.46 12.36
N SER A 92 -3.99 23.72 11.94
CA SER A 92 -2.78 24.44 11.50
C SER A 92 -1.61 24.31 12.48
N ARG A 93 -1.86 24.45 13.79
CA ARG A 93 -0.84 24.26 14.84
C ARG A 93 -0.15 22.89 14.81
N HIS A 94 -0.85 21.82 14.44
CA HIS A 94 -0.27 20.48 14.35
C HIS A 94 0.64 20.35 13.11
N TRP A 95 0.27 21.01 12.01
CA TRP A 95 1.10 21.09 10.80
C TRP A 95 2.34 21.96 11.01
N GLU A 96 2.25 23.03 11.80
CA GLU A 96 3.38 23.86 12.19
C GLU A 96 4.37 23.07 13.06
N LEU A 97 3.89 22.31 14.06
CA LEU A 97 4.73 21.42 14.87
C LEU A 97 5.42 20.37 14.01
N LEU A 98 4.68 19.71 13.12
CA LEU A 98 5.25 18.73 12.19
C LEU A 98 6.30 19.36 11.27
N SER A 99 6.05 20.58 10.80
CA SER A 99 7.00 21.33 9.96
C SER A 99 8.28 21.69 10.72
N GLN A 100 8.16 22.09 11.99
CA GLN A 100 9.29 22.40 12.86
C GLN A 100 10.14 21.16 13.15
N GLU A 101 9.50 20.03 13.47
CA GLU A 101 10.22 18.77 13.74
C GLU A 101 10.96 18.24 12.51
N LEU A 102 10.38 18.40 11.32
CA LEU A 102 11.00 17.94 10.07
C LEU A 102 11.97 18.96 9.47
N GLY A 103 11.96 20.21 9.94
CA GLY A 103 12.69 21.31 9.32
C GLY A 103 12.22 21.65 7.91
N ILE A 104 10.99 21.28 7.54
CA ILE A 104 10.40 21.48 6.21
C ILE A 104 9.06 22.19 6.36
N ASN A 105 8.80 23.22 5.55
CA ASN A 105 7.51 23.91 5.58
C ASN A 105 6.40 23.04 4.94
N LEU A 106 5.66 22.33 5.78
CA LEU A 106 4.62 21.39 5.39
C LEU A 106 3.25 22.03 5.60
N VAL A 107 2.72 22.59 4.51
CA VAL A 107 1.38 23.19 4.49
C VAL A 107 0.38 22.17 3.95
N PRO A 108 -0.78 21.95 4.60
CA PRO A 108 -1.86 21.14 4.06
C PRO A 108 -2.46 21.82 2.83
N LYS A 109 -1.81 21.63 1.68
CA LYS A 109 -2.32 22.06 0.38
C LYS A 109 -3.19 20.95 -0.19
N ALA A 110 -4.16 21.33 -1.03
CA ALA A 110 -4.99 20.39 -1.78
C ALA A 110 -4.17 19.46 -2.71
N THR A 111 -2.89 19.77 -2.94
CA THR A 111 -1.97 18.99 -3.78
C THR A 111 -1.01 18.11 -2.98
N LEU A 112 -1.09 18.09 -1.65
CA LEU A 112 -0.21 17.24 -0.83
C LEU A 112 -0.63 15.79 -1.02
N THR A 113 0.28 14.94 -1.49
CA THR A 113 0.06 13.50 -1.68
C THR A 113 0.89 12.69 -0.68
N PHE A 114 0.53 11.42 -0.45
CA PHE A 114 1.33 10.58 0.44
C PHE A 114 2.74 10.32 -0.11
N ALA A 115 2.90 10.21 -1.43
CA ALA A 115 4.23 10.11 -2.05
C ALA A 115 5.11 11.30 -1.65
N LYS A 116 4.55 12.53 -1.67
CA LYS A 116 5.30 13.70 -1.26
C LYS A 116 5.68 13.66 0.22
N CYS A 117 4.78 13.14 1.06
CA CYS A 117 5.07 12.91 2.48
C CYS A 117 6.25 11.96 2.69
N LEU A 118 6.35 10.88 1.91
CA LEU A 118 7.47 9.94 2.01
C LEU A 118 8.80 10.52 1.50
N GLU A 119 8.78 11.33 0.43
CA GLU A 119 9.97 12.06 -0.05
C GLU A 119 10.53 13.00 1.03
N MET A 120 9.65 13.58 1.85
CA MET A 120 10.01 14.43 2.99
C MET A 120 10.45 13.63 4.23
N GLN A 121 10.66 12.32 4.10
CA GLN A 121 11.15 11.42 5.17
C GLN A 121 10.29 11.41 6.44
N LEU A 122 8.97 11.63 6.31
CA LEU A 122 8.00 11.49 7.41
C LEU A 122 7.99 10.10 8.09
N GLN A 123 8.69 9.13 7.51
CA GLN A 123 8.87 7.78 8.05
C GLN A 123 9.92 7.72 9.17
N VAL A 124 10.82 8.72 9.29
CA VAL A 124 12.05 8.65 10.10
C VAL A 124 12.03 9.52 11.36
N SER A 125 11.09 10.47 11.49
CA SER A 125 10.97 11.27 12.72
C SER A 125 10.42 10.43 13.87
N LYS A 126 11.30 9.69 14.54
CA LYS A 126 11.11 9.14 15.88
C LYS A 126 11.11 10.29 16.90
N THR A 127 10.20 11.26 16.77
CA THR A 127 10.03 12.35 17.73
C THR A 127 9.01 11.92 18.78
N HIS A 128 9.56 11.45 19.90
CA HIS A 128 9.16 11.61 21.29
C HIS A 128 7.73 12.10 21.70
N TYR A 129 6.65 11.78 20.97
CA TYR A 129 5.26 11.90 21.44
C TYR A 129 4.37 10.80 20.84
N PRO A 130 3.39 10.26 21.59
CA PRO A 130 2.70 9.04 21.20
C PRO A 130 1.56 9.34 20.21
N LEU A 131 1.82 9.13 18.92
CA LEU A 131 0.74 8.72 18.00
C LEU A 131 0.48 7.23 18.24
N ARG A 132 -0.25 6.96 19.34
CA ARG A 132 -0.72 5.66 19.88
C ARG A 132 0.32 4.52 19.88
N SER A 133 1.06 4.46 20.99
CA SER A 133 1.80 3.30 21.55
C SER A 133 2.73 2.51 20.61
N VAL A 134 4.02 2.79 20.80
CA VAL A 134 5.20 2.14 20.19
C VAL A 134 5.35 0.69 20.66
N SER A 135 5.48 -0.24 19.71
CA SER A 135 6.17 -1.53 19.92
C SER A 135 7.25 -1.68 18.84
N LEU A 136 8.46 -1.99 19.32
CA LEU A 136 9.73 -2.01 18.60
C LEU A 136 9.81 -3.08 17.51
N TYR A 137 10.25 -2.72 16.31
CA TYR A 137 11.22 -3.45 15.47
C TYR A 137 11.82 -2.40 14.50
N GLY A 138 13.12 -2.17 14.32
CA GLY A 138 14.27 -3.02 14.57
C GLY A 138 15.04 -3.23 13.27
N GLY A 139 15.56 -2.15 12.66
CA GLY A 139 16.57 -2.19 11.59
C GLY A 139 16.10 -2.63 10.20
N ILE A 140 16.85 -2.21 9.17
CA ILE A 140 16.71 -2.57 7.74
C ILE A 140 15.63 -1.80 6.96
N MET A 141 15.87 -0.52 6.64
CA MET A 141 15.14 0.11 5.53
C MET A 141 15.93 1.25 4.86
N LEU A 142 17.16 0.99 4.42
CA LEU A 142 17.92 1.96 3.60
C LEU A 142 18.35 1.45 2.21
N CYS A 143 18.02 0.21 1.82
CA CYS A 143 18.58 -0.36 0.57
C CYS A 143 17.57 -0.95 -0.45
N LYS A 144 16.25 -0.74 -0.32
CA LYS A 144 15.27 -1.43 -1.20
C LYS A 144 14.33 -0.56 -2.03
N PHE A 145 14.56 0.75 -2.14
CA PHE A 145 13.77 1.62 -3.01
C PHE A 145 13.93 1.28 -4.52
N GLY A 146 15.09 0.73 -4.93
CA GLY A 146 15.33 0.33 -6.33
C GLY A 146 14.60 -0.94 -6.77
N SER A 147 14.34 -1.88 -5.86
CA SER A 147 13.66 -3.15 -6.17
C SER A 147 12.16 -2.97 -6.43
N PHE A 148 11.51 -1.98 -5.80
CA PHE A 148 10.08 -1.73 -5.91
C PHE A 148 9.63 -1.28 -7.31
N LEU A 149 10.44 -0.48 -8.02
CA LEU A 149 10.14 -0.06 -9.39
C LEU A 149 10.33 -1.18 -10.42
N LEU A 150 11.32 -2.05 -10.21
CA LEU A 150 11.59 -3.20 -11.07
C LEU A 150 10.55 -4.30 -10.89
N THR A 151 10.13 -4.59 -9.65
CA THR A 151 9.00 -5.49 -9.40
C THR A 151 7.69 -4.90 -9.90
N TRP A 152 7.48 -3.59 -9.81
CA TRP A 152 6.29 -2.90 -10.36
C TRP A 152 6.16 -3.04 -11.88
N LEU A 153 7.24 -2.79 -12.64
CA LEU A 153 7.22 -2.97 -14.10
C LEU A 153 7.05 -4.46 -14.48
N HIS A 154 7.65 -5.36 -13.71
CA HIS A 154 7.54 -6.79 -13.92
C HIS A 154 6.14 -7.32 -13.58
N LEU A 155 5.50 -6.82 -12.52
CA LEU A 155 4.11 -7.13 -12.13
C LEU A 155 3.10 -6.57 -13.14
N GLN A 156 3.30 -5.35 -13.65
CA GLN A 156 2.49 -4.84 -14.76
C GLN A 156 2.66 -5.68 -16.03
N THR A 157 3.89 -6.17 -16.30
CA THR A 157 4.17 -7.04 -17.45
C THR A 157 3.55 -8.43 -17.27
N LEU A 158 3.58 -9.00 -16.05
CA LEU A 158 2.93 -10.27 -15.73
C LEU A 158 1.41 -10.14 -15.76
N TYR A 159 0.83 -9.06 -15.22
CA TYR A 159 -0.59 -8.75 -15.33
C TYR A 159 -1.04 -8.71 -16.80
N LYS A 160 -0.28 -8.05 -17.68
CA LYS A 160 -0.57 -7.98 -19.12
C LYS A 160 -0.32 -9.29 -19.88
N ARG A 161 0.61 -10.14 -19.42
CA ARG A 161 0.93 -11.44 -20.06
C ARG A 161 0.05 -12.59 -19.61
N VAL A 162 -0.48 -12.57 -18.39
CA VAL A 162 -1.34 -13.62 -17.84
C VAL A 162 -2.81 -13.40 -18.24
N ILE A 163 -3.19 -12.18 -18.63
CA ILE A 163 -4.54 -11.85 -19.14
C ILE A 163 -4.50 -11.40 -20.62
N PRO A 164 -4.14 -12.24 -21.63
CA PRO A 164 -4.36 -11.88 -23.03
C PRO A 164 -5.71 -12.37 -23.58
N ARG A 165 -6.56 -13.06 -22.79
CA ARG A 165 -7.73 -13.79 -23.34
C ARG A 165 -9.08 -13.66 -22.60
N TYR A 166 -9.25 -12.71 -21.68
CA TYR A 166 -10.56 -12.52 -21.02
C TYR A 166 -11.09 -11.07 -21.05
N THR A 167 -10.70 -10.28 -22.05
CA THR A 167 -11.25 -8.93 -22.27
C THR A 167 -12.46 -8.88 -23.20
N TYR A 168 -13.04 -10.02 -23.57
CA TYR A 168 -14.20 -10.07 -24.47
C TYR A 168 -15.35 -10.98 -23.99
N VAL A 169 -15.65 -11.07 -22.69
CA VAL A 169 -16.93 -11.67 -22.25
C VAL A 169 -17.42 -11.08 -20.92
N ILE A 170 -17.39 -9.75 -20.71
CA ILE A 170 -18.24 -9.08 -19.70
C ILE A 170 -18.64 -7.69 -20.22
N VAL A 171 -19.13 -7.64 -21.46
CA VAL A 171 -20.07 -6.61 -21.93
C VAL A 171 -20.92 -7.27 -23.02
N ALA A 172 -21.91 -8.04 -22.61
CA ALA A 172 -23.08 -8.44 -23.41
C ALA A 172 -24.17 -8.90 -22.43
#